data_AF-A0A9E5GIJ3-F1
#
_entry.id   AF-A0A9E5GIJ3-F1
#
_cell.length_a   1.000
_cell.length_b   1.000
_cell.length_c   1.000
_cell.angle_alpha   90.00
_cell.angle_beta   90.00
_cell.angle_gamma   90.00
#
_symmetry.space_group_name_H-M   'P 1'
#
loop_
_entity.id
_entity.type
_entity.pdbx_description
1 polymer ?
#
loop_
_entity_poly.entity_id
_entity_poly.type
_entity_poly.pdbx_seq_one_letter_code
_entity_poly.pdbx_strand_id
1 'polypeptide(L)'
;IVLDQRMIKAGTFVDEAGKQMVNYLLDGGFAFDALICLNDWMALGALNELSKRGIKVPDDVSVVGFDGMESSRYTLPPLTTVVQPLYEMGKIAVDILDRIMAGGDQEHIVLPSSPVIRESCGCNPHVSYTPGLYEMPPYASVSERLAVQDLLQLVRNGDYHQMISRLNRAIDTTAKESGALHHWNEYLSVVEYKSRVESNLSSKTLTMLSGAARTLIGDKIGRYQAAKRLEVENSFNCLRTVSENLNGSFELQQLITNLKESLRLFGLERGYLVGFEKTTEKARLMMTLHEEILPLEAYQKTFSSQDLLPPILTKQWKKERWVLLPLVYLHESLGYLLVPFGIVMPALYDILQEQVSSNLKGSLLLDQVRKSEK
;
A
#
# COMPACT_ATOMS: atom_id res chain seq x y z
N ILE A 1 -24.30 -30.50 7.01
CA ILE A 1 -24.37 -30.24 5.56
C ILE A 1 -23.24 -31.05 4.93
N VAL A 2 -23.52 -31.91 3.95
CA VAL A 2 -22.49 -32.62 3.18
C VAL A 2 -22.16 -31.75 1.97
N LEU A 3 -20.90 -31.35 1.82
CA LEU A 3 -20.45 -30.52 0.69
C LEU A 3 -20.01 -31.42 -0.47
N ASP A 4 -20.40 -31.06 -1.69
CA ASP A 4 -19.86 -31.67 -2.90
C ASP A 4 -18.41 -31.20 -3.09
N GLN A 5 -17.47 -32.15 -3.00
CA GLN A 5 -16.03 -31.87 -3.11
C GLN A 5 -15.64 -31.24 -4.45
N ARG A 6 -16.45 -31.43 -5.50
CA ARG A 6 -16.21 -30.81 -6.81
C ARG A 6 -16.40 -29.30 -6.78
N MET A 7 -17.28 -28.81 -5.90
CA MET A 7 -17.58 -27.38 -5.70
C MET A 7 -16.64 -26.72 -4.70
N ILE A 8 -15.57 -27.39 -4.28
CA ILE A 8 -14.54 -26.83 -3.39
C ILE A 8 -13.26 -26.62 -4.22
N LYS A 9 -12.77 -25.38 -4.25
CA LYS A 9 -11.50 -25.03 -4.90
C LYS A 9 -10.65 -24.21 -3.95
N ALA A 10 -9.34 -24.44 -4.01
CA ALA A 10 -8.38 -23.57 -3.36
C ALA A 10 -8.38 -22.21 -4.07
N GLY A 11 -8.50 -21.14 -3.28
CA GLY A 11 -8.38 -19.77 -3.76
C GLY A 11 -6.98 -19.20 -3.50
N THR A 12 -6.72 -18.03 -4.09
CA THR A 12 -5.44 -17.30 -3.95
C THR A 12 -5.59 -16.01 -3.12
N PHE A 13 -6.73 -15.83 -2.44
CA PHE A 13 -7.08 -14.64 -1.65
C PHE A 13 -7.15 -13.32 -2.43
N VAL A 14 -7.13 -13.38 -3.77
CA VAL A 14 -7.37 -12.24 -4.66
C VAL A 14 -8.70 -12.39 -5.39
N ASP A 15 -9.22 -11.28 -5.92
CA ASP A 15 -10.52 -11.23 -6.60
C ASP A 15 -10.61 -12.18 -7.80
N GLU A 16 -9.49 -12.39 -8.51
CA GLU A 16 -9.46 -13.27 -9.68
C GLU A 16 -9.88 -14.72 -9.35
N ALA A 17 -9.50 -15.24 -8.18
CA ALA A 17 -9.93 -16.59 -7.77
C ALA A 17 -11.44 -16.69 -7.59
N GLY A 18 -12.09 -15.62 -7.10
CA GLY A 18 -13.54 -15.56 -7.00
C GLY A 18 -14.22 -15.62 -8.37
N LYS A 19 -13.71 -14.86 -9.35
CA LYS A 19 -14.21 -14.88 -10.73
C LYS A 19 -14.06 -16.27 -11.35
N GLN A 20 -12.87 -16.87 -11.21
CA GLN A 20 -12.58 -18.20 -11.72
C GLN A 20 -13.49 -19.27 -11.13
N MET A 21 -13.81 -19.18 -9.83
CA MET A 21 -14.73 -20.10 -9.18
C MET A 21 -16.15 -19.99 -9.76
N VAL A 22 -16.64 -18.76 -9.96
CA VAL A 22 -17.95 -18.53 -10.59
C VAL A 22 -17.99 -19.11 -12.01
N ASN A 23 -16.95 -18.84 -12.82
CA ASN A 23 -16.83 -19.42 -14.16
C ASN A 23 -16.83 -20.95 -14.12
N TYR A 24 -16.03 -21.55 -13.24
CA TYR A 24 -15.96 -23.00 -13.08
C TYR A 24 -17.32 -23.63 -12.74
N LEU A 25 -18.06 -23.04 -11.79
CA LEU A 25 -19.36 -23.55 -11.38
C LEU A 25 -20.40 -23.42 -12.50
N LEU A 26 -20.50 -22.24 -13.11
CA LEU A 26 -21.52 -21.95 -14.13
C LEU A 26 -21.23 -22.69 -15.44
N ASP A 27 -20.00 -22.64 -15.93
CA ASP A 27 -19.60 -23.28 -17.19
C ASP A 27 -19.58 -24.82 -17.03
N GLY A 28 -19.36 -25.31 -15.81
CA GLY A 28 -19.48 -26.72 -15.44
C GLY A 28 -20.92 -27.20 -15.23
N GLY A 29 -21.92 -26.32 -15.27
CA GLY A 29 -23.33 -26.66 -15.08
C GLY A 29 -23.68 -27.10 -13.65
N PHE A 30 -22.89 -26.68 -12.65
CA PHE A 30 -23.18 -26.96 -11.26
C PHE A 30 -24.32 -26.08 -10.75
N ALA A 31 -25.29 -26.68 -10.06
CA ALA A 31 -26.31 -25.96 -9.31
C ALA A 31 -25.81 -25.67 -7.90
N PHE A 32 -25.92 -24.42 -7.46
CA PHE A 32 -25.52 -23.98 -6.12
C PHE A 32 -26.37 -22.78 -5.68
N ASP A 33 -26.75 -22.76 -4.39
CA ASP A 33 -27.59 -21.70 -3.81
C ASP A 33 -26.75 -20.62 -3.10
N ALA A 34 -25.49 -20.95 -2.78
CA ALA A 34 -24.61 -20.07 -2.03
C ALA A 34 -23.13 -20.27 -2.39
N LEU A 35 -22.37 -19.18 -2.33
CA LEU A 35 -20.92 -19.16 -2.42
C LEU A 35 -20.30 -18.65 -1.11
N ILE A 36 -19.47 -19.49 -0.49
CA ILE A 36 -18.72 -19.15 0.72
C ILE A 36 -17.27 -18.86 0.31
N CYS A 37 -16.88 -17.59 0.38
CA CYS A 37 -15.52 -17.17 0.06
C CYS A 37 -14.70 -17.01 1.35
N LEU A 38 -13.48 -17.57 1.35
CA LEU A 38 -12.57 -17.49 2.51
C LEU A 38 -11.94 -16.11 2.71
N ASN A 39 -12.23 -15.13 1.85
CA ASN A 39 -11.99 -13.72 2.13
C ASN A 39 -12.90 -12.79 1.29
N ASP A 40 -12.97 -11.52 1.68
CA ASP A 40 -13.81 -10.50 1.08
C ASP A 40 -13.33 -10.15 -0.34
N TRP A 41 -12.03 -10.30 -0.65
CA TRP A 41 -11.52 -10.09 -2.02
C TRP A 41 -12.04 -11.13 -3.00
N MET A 42 -12.00 -12.41 -2.66
CA MET A 42 -12.59 -13.46 -3.50
C MET A 42 -14.11 -13.27 -3.61
N ALA A 43 -14.79 -12.88 -2.53
CA ALA A 43 -16.21 -12.57 -2.57
C ALA A 43 -16.54 -11.42 -3.53
N LEU A 44 -15.75 -10.33 -3.51
CA LEU A 44 -15.85 -9.22 -4.46
C LEU A 44 -15.70 -9.67 -5.91
N GLY A 45 -14.71 -10.52 -6.18
CA GLY A 45 -14.51 -11.10 -7.51
C GLY A 45 -15.70 -11.93 -7.97
N ALA A 46 -16.25 -12.75 -7.09
CA ALA A 46 -17.43 -13.55 -7.37
C ALA A 46 -18.68 -12.69 -7.62
N LEU A 47 -18.95 -11.69 -6.77
CA LEU A 47 -20.06 -10.73 -6.96
C LEU A 47 -20.00 -10.06 -8.34
N ASN A 48 -18.81 -9.61 -8.73
CA ASN A 48 -18.61 -8.96 -10.03
C ASN A 48 -18.87 -9.92 -11.20
N GLU A 49 -18.40 -11.17 -11.12
CA GLU A 49 -18.61 -12.16 -12.19
C GLU A 49 -20.07 -12.62 -12.27
N LEU A 50 -20.72 -12.86 -11.14
CA LEU A 50 -22.16 -13.17 -11.09
C LEU A 50 -22.99 -12.05 -11.73
N SER A 51 -22.68 -10.79 -11.39
CA SER A 51 -23.33 -9.62 -11.97
C SER A 51 -23.15 -9.54 -13.49
N LYS A 52 -21.94 -9.80 -14.02
CA LYS A 52 -21.70 -9.87 -15.48
C LYS A 52 -22.49 -10.97 -16.16
N ARG A 53 -22.70 -12.10 -15.48
CA ARG A 53 -23.51 -13.24 -15.95
C ARG A 53 -25.01 -12.99 -15.79
N GLY A 54 -25.42 -11.83 -15.27
CA GLY A 54 -26.83 -11.47 -15.05
C GLY A 54 -27.48 -12.20 -13.86
N ILE A 55 -26.68 -12.86 -13.01
CA ILE A 55 -27.15 -13.58 -11.84
C ILE A 55 -27.27 -12.61 -10.67
N LYS A 56 -28.44 -12.60 -10.04
CA LYS A 56 -28.75 -11.67 -8.96
C LYS A 56 -28.29 -12.21 -7.63
N VAL A 57 -27.57 -11.38 -6.90
CA VAL A 57 -27.26 -11.61 -5.49
C VAL A 57 -28.08 -10.61 -4.68
N PRO A 58 -28.83 -11.04 -3.65
CA PRO A 58 -28.91 -12.40 -3.12
C PRO A 58 -29.99 -13.29 -3.76
N ASP A 59 -30.79 -12.78 -4.70
CA ASP A 59 -32.04 -13.42 -5.14
C ASP A 59 -31.86 -14.81 -5.77
N ASP A 60 -30.84 -14.99 -6.60
CA ASP A 60 -30.54 -16.26 -7.27
C ASP A 60 -29.46 -17.06 -6.51
N VAL A 61 -28.46 -16.35 -5.98
CA VAL A 61 -27.33 -16.96 -5.24
C VAL A 61 -26.95 -16.05 -4.07
N SER A 62 -26.76 -16.63 -2.89
CA SER A 62 -26.18 -15.92 -1.75
C SER A 62 -24.65 -15.90 -1.79
N VAL A 63 -24.02 -14.79 -1.41
CA VAL A 63 -22.54 -14.70 -1.33
C VAL A 63 -22.14 -14.22 0.06
N VAL A 64 -21.19 -14.92 0.67
CA VAL A 64 -20.59 -14.52 1.96
C VAL A 64 -19.07 -14.47 1.86
N GLY A 65 -18.48 -13.49 2.52
CA GLY A 65 -17.03 -13.30 2.62
C GLY A 65 -16.48 -13.55 4.02
N PHE A 66 -15.24 -13.15 4.20
CA PHE A 66 -14.47 -13.24 5.43
C PHE A 66 -13.42 -12.12 5.43
N ASP A 67 -12.98 -11.62 6.58
CA ASP A 67 -12.11 -10.46 6.84
C ASP A 67 -12.86 -9.27 7.41
N GLY A 68 -14.07 -8.98 6.91
CA GLY A 68 -14.81 -7.80 7.34
C GLY A 68 -14.21 -6.50 6.83
N MET A 69 -13.67 -6.51 5.62
CA MET A 69 -13.07 -5.33 5.00
C MET A 69 -14.07 -4.17 4.99
N GLU A 70 -13.57 -2.97 5.20
CA GLU A 70 -14.46 -1.80 5.18
C GLU A 70 -15.12 -1.61 3.80
N SER A 71 -14.37 -1.87 2.72
CA SER A 71 -14.88 -1.85 1.35
C SER A 71 -16.05 -2.83 1.12
N SER A 72 -16.13 -3.92 1.89
CA SER A 72 -17.19 -4.92 1.75
C SER A 72 -18.57 -4.40 2.19
N ARG A 73 -18.61 -3.29 2.95
CA ARG A 73 -19.85 -2.57 3.26
C ARG A 73 -20.49 -1.98 2.01
N TYR A 74 -19.71 -1.64 0.99
CA TYR A 74 -20.12 -0.77 -0.12
C TYR A 74 -20.24 -1.52 -1.45
N THR A 75 -20.21 -2.84 -1.40
CA THR A 75 -20.46 -3.69 -2.55
C THR A 75 -21.93 -3.62 -2.95
N LEU A 76 -22.23 -4.12 -4.14
CA LEU A 76 -23.60 -4.22 -4.62
C LEU A 76 -23.93 -5.70 -4.90
N PRO A 77 -24.73 -6.35 -4.03
CA PRO A 77 -25.24 -5.86 -2.73
C PRO A 77 -24.14 -5.78 -1.66
N PRO A 78 -24.35 -5.03 -0.55
CA PRO A 78 -23.46 -5.02 0.62
C PRO A 78 -23.15 -6.44 1.11
N LEU A 79 -21.86 -6.76 1.23
CA LEU A 79 -21.39 -8.12 1.46
C LEU A 79 -21.57 -8.51 2.92
N THR A 80 -22.23 -9.65 3.15
CA THR A 80 -22.24 -10.36 4.43
C THR A 80 -20.90 -11.05 4.62
N THR A 81 -20.28 -10.87 5.77
CA THR A 81 -18.89 -11.30 6.01
C THR A 81 -18.65 -11.62 7.48
N VAL A 82 -17.46 -12.13 7.80
CA VAL A 82 -16.97 -12.34 9.15
C VAL A 82 -15.80 -11.39 9.41
N VAL A 83 -15.93 -10.52 10.40
CA VAL A 83 -14.87 -9.59 10.81
C VAL A 83 -13.83 -10.33 11.64
N GLN A 84 -12.57 -10.21 11.21
CA GLN A 84 -11.42 -10.67 11.98
C GLN A 84 -10.90 -9.53 12.88
N PRO A 85 -10.55 -9.80 14.15
CA PRO A 85 -10.05 -8.78 15.07
C PRO A 85 -8.56 -8.46 14.81
N LEU A 86 -8.20 -8.10 13.57
CA LEU A 86 -6.80 -7.96 13.11
C LEU A 86 -5.99 -6.96 13.96
N TYR A 87 -6.62 -5.86 14.39
CA TYR A 87 -5.95 -4.88 15.26
C TYR A 87 -5.58 -5.47 16.62
N GLU A 88 -6.52 -6.19 17.26
CA GLU A 88 -6.28 -6.86 18.52
C GLU A 88 -5.27 -7.99 18.37
N MET A 89 -5.31 -8.74 17.27
CA MET A 89 -4.31 -9.75 16.94
C MET A 89 -2.90 -9.15 16.90
N GLY A 90 -2.73 -8.01 16.19
CA GLY A 90 -1.44 -7.33 16.10
C GLY A 90 -0.95 -6.83 17.47
N LYS A 91 -1.83 -6.21 18.26
CA LYS A 91 -1.51 -5.76 19.61
C LYS A 91 -1.06 -6.93 20.50
N ILE A 92 -1.85 -8.00 20.54
CA ILE A 92 -1.56 -9.18 21.36
C ILE A 92 -0.27 -9.87 20.90
N ALA A 93 0.00 -9.91 19.60
CA ALA A 93 1.24 -10.47 19.07
C ALA A 93 2.48 -9.72 19.56
N VAL A 94 2.43 -8.38 19.59
CA VAL A 94 3.52 -7.56 20.16
C VAL A 94 3.63 -7.78 21.67
N ASP A 95 2.51 -7.82 22.39
CA ASP A 95 2.51 -8.07 23.82
C ASP A 95 3.10 -9.46 24.17
N ILE A 96 2.84 -10.49 23.36
CA ILE A 96 3.43 -11.82 23.49
C ILE A 96 4.94 -11.77 23.21
N LEU A 97 5.35 -11.07 22.14
CA LEU A 97 6.76 -10.93 21.80
C LEU A 97 7.56 -10.28 22.94
N ASP A 98 7.04 -9.23 23.55
CA ASP A 98 7.67 -8.56 24.70
C ASP A 98 7.85 -9.53 25.88
N ARG A 99 6.84 -10.37 26.16
CA ARG A 99 6.93 -11.39 27.23
C ARG A 99 7.96 -12.47 26.91
N ILE A 100 8.03 -12.92 25.65
CA ILE A 100 9.05 -13.88 25.21
C ILE A 100 10.45 -13.28 25.35
N MET A 101 10.64 -12.01 24.95
CA MET A 101 11.93 -11.31 25.10
C MET A 101 12.34 -11.13 26.56
N ALA A 102 11.38 -11.06 27.49
CA ALA A 102 11.63 -11.05 28.92
C ALA A 102 11.89 -12.44 29.53
N GLY A 103 11.97 -13.49 28.71
CA GLY A 103 12.21 -14.88 29.14
C GLY A 103 10.94 -15.70 29.40
N GLY A 104 9.78 -15.24 28.95
CA GLY A 104 8.52 -15.97 28.99
C GLY A 104 8.39 -17.06 27.92
N ASP A 105 7.41 -17.94 28.11
CA ASP A 105 7.10 -19.04 27.18
C ASP A 105 6.29 -18.58 25.96
N GLN A 106 6.24 -19.42 24.92
CA GLN A 106 5.37 -19.21 23.76
C GLN A 106 3.89 -19.35 24.16
N GLU A 107 3.08 -18.36 23.75
CA GLU A 107 1.63 -18.35 23.98
C GLU A 107 0.85 -18.57 22.68
N HIS A 108 -0.29 -19.26 22.77
CA HIS A 108 -1.24 -19.42 21.67
C HIS A 108 -2.62 -18.93 22.11
N ILE A 109 -3.02 -17.75 21.62
CA ILE A 109 -4.28 -17.09 21.96
C ILE A 109 -5.22 -17.13 20.76
N VAL A 110 -6.45 -17.62 20.96
CA VAL A 110 -7.51 -17.61 19.95
C VAL A 110 -8.45 -16.45 20.24
N LEU A 111 -8.65 -15.59 19.23
CA LEU A 111 -9.58 -14.46 19.33
C LEU A 111 -10.90 -14.79 18.61
N PRO A 112 -12.04 -14.31 19.13
CA PRO A 112 -13.33 -14.52 18.49
C PRO A 112 -13.45 -13.67 17.22
N SER A 113 -13.99 -14.26 16.16
CA SER A 113 -14.46 -13.53 14.99
C SER A 113 -15.96 -13.28 15.08
N SER A 114 -16.45 -12.22 14.42
CA SER A 114 -17.85 -11.80 14.51
C SER A 114 -18.50 -11.72 13.13
N PRO A 115 -19.64 -12.37 12.89
CA PRO A 115 -20.37 -12.21 11.64
C PRO A 115 -21.00 -10.82 11.56
N VAL A 116 -20.88 -10.19 10.39
CA VAL A 116 -21.57 -8.95 10.04
C VAL A 116 -22.53 -9.27 8.90
N ILE A 117 -23.80 -9.35 9.25
CA ILE A 117 -24.89 -9.66 8.32
C ILE A 117 -25.26 -8.40 7.55
N ARG A 118 -25.27 -8.52 6.22
CA ARG A 118 -25.67 -7.47 5.26
C ARG A 118 -26.63 -8.06 4.23
N GLU A 119 -26.66 -7.50 3.03
CA GLU A 119 -27.69 -7.81 2.02
C GLU A 119 -27.35 -9.04 1.18
N SER A 120 -26.07 -9.36 0.97
CA SER A 120 -25.65 -10.44 0.05
C SER A 120 -26.02 -11.88 0.46
N CYS A 121 -26.48 -12.10 1.70
CA CYS A 121 -26.93 -13.42 2.18
C CYS A 121 -28.44 -13.63 2.06
N GLY A 122 -29.18 -12.65 1.52
CA GLY A 122 -30.65 -12.72 1.46
C GLY A 122 -31.33 -12.46 2.81
N CYS A 123 -30.57 -12.21 3.88
CA CYS A 123 -31.07 -11.91 5.21
C CYS A 123 -31.77 -10.53 5.30
N ASN A 124 -31.59 -9.70 4.26
CA ASN A 124 -32.22 -8.40 4.01
C ASN A 124 -32.30 -7.43 5.23
N PRO A 125 -31.22 -7.25 6.03
CA PRO A 125 -31.21 -6.18 7.02
C PRO A 125 -31.22 -4.84 6.30
N HIS A 126 -32.01 -3.86 6.77
CA HIS A 126 -31.84 -2.48 6.33
C HIS A 126 -30.42 -2.00 6.70
N VAL A 127 -29.50 -2.00 5.74
CA VAL A 127 -28.12 -1.59 6.00
C VAL A 127 -28.06 -0.07 6.11
N SER A 128 -27.97 0.41 7.34
CA SER A 128 -27.42 1.75 7.59
C SER A 128 -25.90 1.62 7.59
N TYR A 129 -25.27 2.23 6.60
CA TYR A 129 -23.82 2.16 6.39
C TYR A 129 -23.05 2.83 7.53
N THR A 130 -23.64 3.86 8.15
CA THR A 130 -23.19 4.50 9.39
C THR A 130 -24.41 5.03 10.17
N PRO A 131 -25.09 4.21 11.00
CA PRO A 131 -26.28 4.63 11.71
C PRO A 131 -25.98 5.79 12.67
N GLY A 132 -26.79 6.84 12.63
CA GLY A 132 -26.67 7.99 13.53
C GLY A 132 -25.66 9.07 13.09
N LEU A 133 -25.10 8.98 11.88
CA LEU A 133 -24.22 10.02 11.35
C LEU A 133 -25.02 11.11 10.62
N TYR A 134 -25.17 12.26 11.27
CA TYR A 134 -25.94 13.40 10.75
C TYR A 134 -25.08 14.60 10.34
N GLU A 135 -23.85 14.64 10.83
CA GLU A 135 -22.88 15.71 10.59
C GLU A 135 -21.56 15.16 10.07
N MET A 136 -20.77 16.03 9.45
CA MET A 136 -19.44 15.67 8.98
C MET A 136 -18.54 15.28 10.16
N PRO A 137 -17.88 14.11 10.10
CA PRO A 137 -16.94 13.70 11.15
C PRO A 137 -15.83 14.73 11.39
N PRO A 138 -15.31 14.83 12.63
CA PRO A 138 -14.30 15.85 12.98
C PRO A 138 -12.99 15.69 12.19
N TYR A 139 -12.62 14.46 11.81
CA TYR A 139 -11.42 14.16 11.02
C TYR A 139 -11.51 14.54 9.54
N ALA A 140 -12.70 14.90 9.04
CA ALA A 140 -12.85 15.28 7.64
C ALA A 140 -12.02 16.51 7.31
N SER A 141 -11.22 16.42 6.24
CA SER A 141 -10.36 17.51 5.79
C SER A 141 -11.19 18.71 5.28
N VAL A 142 -10.52 19.85 5.09
CA VAL A 142 -11.17 21.03 4.49
C VAL A 142 -11.64 20.75 3.06
N SER A 143 -10.83 20.05 2.26
CA SER A 143 -11.15 19.65 0.88
C SER A 143 -12.39 18.73 0.85
N GLU A 144 -12.46 17.76 1.76
CA GLU A 144 -13.58 16.82 1.88
C GLU A 144 -14.88 17.51 2.32
N ARG A 145 -14.81 18.41 3.30
CA ARG A 145 -15.97 19.19 3.76
C ARG A 145 -16.56 20.06 2.66
N LEU A 146 -15.70 20.76 1.89
CA LEU A 146 -16.14 21.59 0.76
C LEU A 146 -16.79 20.73 -0.33
N ALA A 147 -16.19 19.58 -0.64
CA ALA A 147 -16.76 18.67 -1.62
C ALA A 147 -18.14 18.14 -1.18
N VAL A 148 -18.34 17.79 0.09
CA VAL A 148 -19.66 17.38 0.61
C VAL A 148 -20.70 18.51 0.52
N GLN A 149 -20.30 19.75 0.80
CA GLN A 149 -21.18 20.91 0.62
C GLN A 149 -21.60 21.08 -0.85
N ASP A 150 -20.65 20.92 -1.79
CA ASP A 150 -20.97 20.96 -3.23
C ASP A 150 -21.94 19.85 -3.62
N LEU A 151 -21.74 18.62 -3.12
CA LEU A 151 -22.65 17.50 -3.41
C LEU A 151 -24.07 17.80 -2.93
N LEU A 152 -24.23 18.33 -1.71
CA LEU A 152 -25.53 18.73 -1.18
C LEU A 152 -26.22 19.78 -2.05
N GLN A 153 -25.47 20.78 -2.53
CA GLN A 153 -26.01 21.82 -3.40
C GLN A 153 -26.45 21.24 -4.77
N LEU A 154 -25.66 20.34 -5.35
CA LEU A 154 -25.97 19.69 -6.63
C LEU A 154 -27.20 18.78 -6.53
N VAL A 155 -27.34 18.03 -5.42
CA VAL A 155 -28.52 17.21 -5.15
C VAL A 155 -29.77 18.08 -5.02
N ARG A 156 -29.70 19.19 -4.27
CA ARG A 156 -30.82 20.14 -4.14
C ARG A 156 -31.25 20.76 -5.47
N ASN A 157 -30.29 21.04 -6.35
CA ASN A 157 -30.55 21.58 -7.69
C ASN A 157 -31.02 20.54 -8.70
N GLY A 158 -31.02 19.25 -8.34
CA GLY A 158 -31.35 18.15 -9.25
C GLY A 158 -30.29 17.86 -10.31
N ASP A 159 -29.07 18.39 -10.16
CA ASP A 159 -27.96 18.17 -11.10
C ASP A 159 -27.14 16.93 -10.71
N TYR A 160 -27.74 15.77 -10.94
CA TYR A 160 -27.19 14.48 -10.53
C TYR A 160 -25.94 14.09 -11.33
N HIS A 161 -25.83 14.52 -12.59
CA HIS A 161 -24.65 14.26 -13.40
C HIS A 161 -23.43 14.99 -12.84
N GLN A 162 -23.58 16.28 -12.50
CA GLN A 162 -22.49 17.02 -11.86
C GLN A 162 -22.20 16.51 -10.45
N MET A 163 -23.21 16.04 -9.71
CA MET A 163 -23.00 15.41 -8.40
C MET A 163 -22.02 14.21 -8.49
N ILE A 164 -22.25 13.30 -9.43
CA ILE A 164 -21.38 12.13 -9.64
C ILE A 164 -19.98 12.55 -10.10
N SER A 165 -19.89 13.52 -11.03
CA SER A 165 -18.60 14.07 -11.49
C SER A 165 -17.81 14.73 -10.34
N ARG A 166 -18.49 15.48 -9.48
CA ARG A 166 -17.88 16.14 -8.33
C ARG A 166 -17.40 15.14 -7.28
N LEU A 167 -18.21 14.11 -7.00
CA LEU A 167 -17.85 13.01 -6.12
C LEU A 167 -16.61 12.28 -6.63
N ASN A 168 -16.58 11.94 -7.93
CA ASN A 168 -15.43 11.29 -8.58
C ASN A 168 -14.14 12.09 -8.36
N ARG A 169 -14.17 13.39 -8.62
CA ARG A 169 -13.02 14.28 -8.42
C ARG A 169 -12.60 14.38 -6.95
N ALA A 170 -13.56 14.42 -6.04
CA ALA A 170 -13.28 14.54 -4.61
C ALA A 170 -12.60 13.28 -4.06
N ILE A 171 -13.04 12.09 -4.49
CA ILE A 171 -12.38 10.82 -4.16
C ILE A 171 -10.95 10.79 -4.72
N ASP A 172 -10.74 11.24 -5.96
CA ASP A 172 -9.40 11.33 -6.56
C ASP A 172 -8.48 12.30 -5.79
N THR A 173 -9.03 13.38 -5.23
CA THR A 173 -8.30 14.28 -4.34
C THR A 173 -7.93 13.60 -3.02
N THR A 174 -8.89 12.97 -2.33
CA THR A 174 -8.62 12.20 -1.10
C THR A 174 -7.58 11.11 -1.31
N ALA A 175 -7.60 10.42 -2.46
CA ALA A 175 -6.62 9.39 -2.81
C ALA A 175 -5.17 9.91 -2.87
N LYS A 176 -5.00 11.17 -3.31
CA LYS A 176 -3.69 11.84 -3.37
C LYS A 176 -3.26 12.44 -2.03
N GLU A 177 -4.21 12.90 -1.23
CA GLU A 177 -3.94 13.59 0.04
C GLU A 177 -3.71 12.62 1.20
N SER A 178 -4.64 11.70 1.44
CA SER A 178 -4.65 10.83 2.63
C SER A 178 -4.73 9.34 2.32
N GLY A 179 -5.30 8.96 1.16
CA GLY A 179 -5.62 7.57 0.85
C GLY A 179 -6.79 7.00 1.65
N ALA A 180 -7.47 7.81 2.47
CA ALA A 180 -8.61 7.39 3.29
C ALA A 180 -9.94 7.41 2.50
N LEU A 181 -9.96 6.74 1.35
CA LEU A 181 -11.12 6.75 0.43
C LEU A 181 -12.39 6.17 1.08
N HIS A 182 -12.26 5.32 2.09
CA HIS A 182 -13.38 4.68 2.76
C HIS A 182 -14.30 5.67 3.51
N HIS A 183 -13.75 6.78 4.02
CA HIS A 183 -14.52 7.86 4.66
C HIS A 183 -15.62 8.42 3.76
N TRP A 184 -15.47 8.33 2.43
CA TRP A 184 -16.46 8.85 1.49
C TRP A 184 -17.83 8.19 1.60
N ASN A 185 -17.93 7.00 2.18
CA ASN A 185 -19.22 6.38 2.41
C ASN A 185 -19.95 6.94 3.64
N GLU A 186 -19.20 7.37 4.65
CA GLU A 186 -19.74 8.11 5.78
C GLU A 186 -20.20 9.49 5.32
N TYR A 187 -19.38 10.16 4.50
CA TYR A 187 -19.70 11.44 3.90
C TYR A 187 -20.95 11.35 3.01
N LEU A 188 -21.09 10.28 2.23
CA LEU A 188 -22.29 10.02 1.44
C LEU A 188 -23.51 9.74 2.32
N SER A 189 -23.34 9.12 3.49
CA SER A 189 -24.43 8.93 4.46
C SER A 189 -24.93 10.27 5.02
N VAL A 190 -24.02 11.24 5.26
CA VAL A 190 -24.39 12.62 5.61
C VAL A 190 -25.14 13.30 4.47
N VAL A 191 -24.68 13.13 3.22
CA VAL A 191 -25.37 13.67 2.03
C VAL A 191 -26.77 13.09 1.90
N GLU A 192 -26.93 11.77 2.08
CA GLU A 192 -28.21 11.08 2.02
C GLU A 192 -29.18 11.58 3.10
N TYR A 193 -28.72 11.66 4.36
CA TYR A 193 -29.54 12.15 5.47
C TYR A 193 -30.03 13.57 5.23
N LYS A 194 -29.11 14.51 4.93
CA LYS A 194 -29.46 15.91 4.73
C LYS A 194 -30.34 16.11 3.51
N SER A 195 -30.10 15.37 2.42
CA SER A 195 -30.97 15.42 1.24
C SER A 195 -32.38 14.91 1.56
N ARG A 196 -32.52 13.89 2.41
CA ARG A 196 -33.83 13.39 2.82
C ARG A 196 -34.64 14.41 3.65
N VAL A 197 -33.96 15.20 4.48
CA VAL A 197 -34.60 16.18 5.38
C VAL A 197 -34.82 17.54 4.68
N GLU A 198 -33.90 17.96 3.81
CA GLU A 198 -33.82 19.32 3.30
C GLU A 198 -34.22 19.46 1.82
N SER A 199 -34.57 18.36 1.13
CA SER A 199 -34.92 18.38 -0.29
C SER A 199 -36.26 17.70 -0.59
N ASN A 200 -36.91 18.10 -1.68
CA ASN A 200 -38.17 17.53 -2.17
C ASN A 200 -37.96 16.27 -3.04
N LEU A 201 -36.80 15.60 -2.93
CA LEU A 201 -36.49 14.42 -3.73
C LEU A 201 -37.39 13.23 -3.35
N SER A 202 -37.81 12.46 -4.35
CA SER A 202 -38.49 11.20 -4.10
C SER A 202 -37.53 10.22 -3.42
N SER A 203 -38.02 9.45 -2.43
CA SER A 203 -37.22 8.42 -1.77
C SER A 203 -36.59 7.44 -2.76
N LYS A 204 -37.27 7.13 -3.88
CA LYS A 204 -36.77 6.24 -4.92
C LYS A 204 -35.56 6.82 -5.64
N THR A 205 -35.61 8.10 -5.99
CA THR A 205 -34.50 8.80 -6.66
C THR A 205 -33.29 8.90 -5.75
N LEU A 206 -33.49 9.23 -4.47
CA LEU A 206 -32.42 9.33 -3.49
C LEU A 206 -31.72 7.97 -3.30
N THR A 207 -32.49 6.87 -3.16
CA THR A 207 -31.93 5.52 -3.05
C THR A 207 -31.13 5.14 -4.30
N MET A 208 -31.64 5.42 -5.50
CA MET A 208 -30.94 5.14 -6.75
C MET A 208 -29.62 5.92 -6.86
N LEU A 209 -29.64 7.19 -6.49
CA LEU A 209 -28.47 8.07 -6.55
C LEU A 209 -27.41 7.70 -5.51
N SER A 210 -27.82 7.40 -4.28
CA SER A 210 -26.92 6.87 -3.25
C SER A 210 -26.32 5.53 -3.67
N GLY A 211 -27.08 4.64 -4.30
CA GLY A 211 -26.58 3.37 -4.83
C GLY A 211 -25.50 3.56 -5.91
N ALA A 212 -25.73 4.47 -6.86
CA ALA A 212 -24.75 4.81 -7.90
C ALA A 212 -23.48 5.43 -7.30
N ALA A 213 -23.62 6.36 -6.35
CA ALA A 213 -22.50 6.98 -5.66
C ALA A 213 -21.66 5.96 -4.85
N ARG A 214 -22.31 5.03 -4.13
CA ARG A 214 -21.62 3.94 -3.42
C ARG A 214 -20.87 3.01 -4.37
N THR A 215 -21.48 2.67 -5.51
CA THR A 215 -20.84 1.86 -6.54
C THR A 215 -19.56 2.53 -7.06
N LEU A 216 -19.61 3.84 -7.32
CA LEU A 216 -18.44 4.62 -7.73
C LEU A 216 -17.35 4.62 -6.64
N ILE A 217 -17.72 4.85 -5.38
CA ILE A 217 -16.77 4.83 -4.25
C ILE A 217 -16.10 3.44 -4.14
N GLY A 218 -16.89 2.36 -4.23
CA GLY A 218 -16.40 0.98 -4.20
C GLY A 218 -15.40 0.68 -5.33
N ASP A 219 -15.73 1.04 -6.58
CA ASP A 219 -14.82 0.89 -7.73
C ASP A 219 -13.52 1.68 -7.52
N LYS A 220 -13.59 2.92 -7.02
CA LYS A 220 -12.41 3.74 -6.73
C LYS A 220 -11.52 3.15 -5.63
N ILE A 221 -12.11 2.68 -4.54
CA ILE A 221 -11.38 2.00 -3.46
C ILE A 221 -10.69 0.76 -4.01
N GLY A 222 -11.40 -0.07 -4.78
CA GLY A 222 -10.86 -1.28 -5.39
C GLY A 222 -9.66 -0.98 -6.30
N ARG A 223 -9.78 0.01 -7.20
CA ARG A 223 -8.68 0.44 -8.08
C ARG A 223 -7.49 1.00 -7.30
N TYR A 224 -7.74 1.83 -6.29
CA TYR A 224 -6.69 2.38 -5.44
C TYR A 224 -5.93 1.28 -4.70
N GLN A 225 -6.63 0.30 -4.13
CA GLN A 225 -6.02 -0.84 -3.46
C GLN A 225 -5.27 -1.76 -4.43
N ALA A 226 -5.79 -1.99 -5.64
CA ALA A 226 -5.09 -2.74 -6.69
C ALA A 226 -3.80 -2.04 -7.13
N ALA A 227 -3.85 -0.73 -7.36
CA ALA A 227 -2.67 0.07 -7.69
C ALA A 227 -1.63 0.01 -6.57
N LYS A 228 -2.06 0.14 -5.30
CA LYS A 228 -1.17 0.04 -4.14
C LYS A 228 -0.53 -1.34 -4.00
N ARG A 229 -1.26 -2.42 -4.32
CA ARG A 229 -0.70 -3.78 -4.36
C ARG A 229 0.37 -3.93 -5.43
N LEU A 230 0.10 -3.45 -6.65
CA LEU A 230 1.08 -3.45 -7.74
C LEU A 230 2.31 -2.63 -7.38
N GLU A 231 2.14 -1.49 -6.72
CA GLU A 231 3.25 -0.67 -6.24
C GLU A 231 4.12 -1.43 -5.23
N VAL A 232 3.49 -2.10 -4.26
CA VAL A 232 4.20 -2.94 -3.28
C VAL A 232 4.92 -4.11 -3.95
N GLU A 233 4.27 -4.82 -4.86
CA GLU A 233 4.85 -5.97 -5.58
C GLU A 233 6.00 -5.55 -6.49
N ASN A 234 5.84 -4.47 -7.26
CA ASN A 234 6.91 -3.88 -8.06
C ASN A 234 8.09 -3.46 -7.18
N SER A 235 7.80 -2.91 -6.01
CA SER A 235 8.86 -2.54 -5.07
C SER A 235 9.59 -3.76 -4.53
N PHE A 236 8.91 -4.85 -4.18
CA PHE A 236 9.56 -6.12 -3.78
C PHE A 236 10.43 -6.71 -4.89
N ASN A 237 9.94 -6.72 -6.13
CA ASN A 237 10.72 -7.17 -7.28
C ASN A 237 11.97 -6.31 -7.48
N CYS A 238 11.84 -4.99 -7.32
CA CYS A 238 12.97 -4.07 -7.40
C CYS A 238 13.98 -4.31 -6.26
N LEU A 239 13.52 -4.51 -5.02
CA LEU A 239 14.37 -4.87 -3.88
C LEU A 239 15.17 -6.15 -4.16
N ARG A 240 14.51 -7.19 -4.70
CA ARG A 240 15.17 -8.46 -5.05
C ARG A 240 16.26 -8.26 -6.10
N THR A 241 15.95 -7.57 -7.19
CA THR A 241 16.91 -7.28 -8.27
C THR A 241 18.13 -6.50 -7.74
N VAL A 242 17.91 -5.51 -6.88
CA VAL A 242 19.01 -4.73 -6.29
C VAL A 242 19.85 -5.57 -5.32
N SER A 243 19.21 -6.42 -4.51
CA SER A 243 19.94 -7.36 -3.67
C SER A 243 20.80 -8.32 -4.51
N GLU A 244 20.27 -8.83 -5.62
CA GLU A 244 21.00 -9.69 -6.56
C GLU A 244 22.17 -8.96 -7.24
N ASN A 245 21.98 -7.72 -7.69
CA ASN A 245 23.03 -6.93 -8.33
C ASN A 245 24.17 -6.55 -7.39
N LEU A 246 23.86 -6.28 -6.11
CA LEU A 246 24.86 -5.93 -5.12
C LEU A 246 25.60 -7.16 -4.60
N ASN A 247 24.93 -8.30 -4.48
CA ASN A 247 25.54 -9.57 -4.09
C ASN A 247 26.49 -10.10 -5.18
N GLY A 248 27.79 -10.15 -4.87
CA GLY A 248 28.79 -10.81 -5.72
C GLY A 248 29.79 -9.87 -6.41
N SER A 249 29.77 -8.57 -6.12
CA SER A 249 30.79 -7.63 -6.59
C SER A 249 31.96 -7.56 -5.61
N PHE A 250 33.03 -8.30 -5.92
CA PHE A 250 34.26 -8.33 -5.12
C PHE A 250 35.31 -7.31 -5.57
N GLU A 251 35.04 -6.60 -6.66
CA GLU A 251 35.87 -5.50 -7.16
C GLU A 251 35.20 -4.16 -6.94
N LEU A 252 35.93 -3.21 -6.37
CA LEU A 252 35.39 -1.91 -5.97
C LEU A 252 34.74 -1.14 -7.13
N GLN A 253 35.33 -1.20 -8.33
CA GLN A 253 34.77 -0.55 -9.51
C GLN A 253 33.46 -1.20 -9.97
N GLN A 254 33.37 -2.53 -9.91
CA GLN A 254 32.14 -3.25 -10.25
C GLN A 254 31.03 -2.96 -9.23
N LEU A 255 31.37 -2.91 -7.93
CA LEU A 255 30.43 -2.53 -6.87
C LEU A 255 29.85 -1.14 -7.13
N ILE A 256 30.70 -0.16 -7.45
CA ILE A 256 30.26 1.20 -7.77
C ILE A 256 29.32 1.21 -8.97
N THR A 257 29.64 0.47 -10.03
CA THR A 257 28.78 0.37 -11.22
C THR A 257 27.41 -0.24 -10.88
N ASN A 258 27.40 -1.39 -10.20
CA ASN A 258 26.16 -2.08 -9.82
C ASN A 258 25.31 -1.23 -8.86
N LEU A 259 25.95 -0.48 -7.96
CA LEU A 259 25.25 0.45 -7.07
C LEU A 259 24.60 1.59 -7.85
N LYS A 260 25.27 2.17 -8.86
CA LYS A 260 24.65 3.22 -9.70
C LYS A 260 23.43 2.70 -10.44
N GLU A 261 23.52 1.53 -11.05
CA GLU A 261 22.40 0.91 -11.75
C GLU A 261 21.24 0.62 -10.79
N SER A 262 21.55 0.08 -9.62
CA SER A 262 20.57 -0.21 -8.57
C SER A 262 19.84 1.04 -8.09
N LEU A 263 20.56 2.13 -7.81
CA LEU A 263 19.94 3.39 -7.39
C LEU A 263 19.04 3.98 -8.50
N ARG A 264 19.43 3.88 -9.77
CA ARG A 264 18.62 4.34 -10.91
C ARG A 264 17.32 3.56 -11.08
N LEU A 265 17.32 2.25 -10.82
CA LEU A 265 16.09 1.44 -10.85
C LEU A 265 15.03 1.94 -9.86
N PHE A 266 15.43 2.65 -8.80
CA PHE A 266 14.53 3.29 -7.84
C PHE A 266 14.17 4.74 -8.18
N GLY A 267 14.51 5.21 -9.39
CA GLY A 267 14.27 6.60 -9.79
C GLY A 267 15.16 7.60 -9.05
N LEU A 268 16.23 7.14 -8.39
CA LEU A 268 17.23 8.05 -7.83
C LEU A 268 18.19 8.47 -8.94
N GLU A 269 18.16 9.76 -9.26
CA GLU A 269 19.04 10.37 -10.25
C GLU A 269 20.30 10.98 -9.62
N ARG A 270 20.30 11.12 -8.28
CA ARG A 270 21.36 11.77 -7.53
C ARG A 270 21.71 10.93 -6.30
N GLY A 271 22.97 11.00 -5.90
CA GLY A 271 23.48 10.27 -4.75
C GLY A 271 25.00 10.25 -4.73
N TYR A 272 25.56 10.05 -3.54
CA TYR A 272 26.99 10.09 -3.30
C TYR A 272 27.42 8.96 -2.37
N LEU A 273 28.42 8.17 -2.79
CA LEU A 273 29.10 7.23 -1.91
C LEU A 273 30.38 7.88 -1.41
N VAL A 274 30.52 7.95 -0.09
CA VAL A 274 31.70 8.49 0.56
C VAL A 274 32.30 7.41 1.44
N GLY A 275 33.61 7.20 1.31
CA GLY A 275 34.39 6.28 2.15
C GLY A 275 35.23 7.05 3.16
N PHE A 276 35.40 6.50 4.36
CA PHE A 276 36.39 6.97 5.31
C PHE A 276 37.78 6.45 4.97
N GLU A 277 38.79 7.21 5.35
CA GLU A 277 40.18 6.76 5.36
C GLU A 277 40.46 5.97 6.65
N LYS A 278 41.73 5.80 7.03
CA LYS A 278 42.12 5.10 8.28
C LYS A 278 41.41 5.61 9.54
N THR A 279 40.91 6.85 9.53
CA THR A 279 40.10 7.45 10.60
C THR A 279 38.82 8.05 10.01
N THR A 280 37.79 8.21 10.84
CA THR A 280 36.51 8.82 10.44
C THR A 280 36.59 10.33 10.24
N GLU A 281 37.71 10.98 10.57
CA GLU A 281 37.89 12.43 10.41
C GLU A 281 38.06 12.84 8.94
N LYS A 282 38.68 11.97 8.13
CA LYS A 282 38.94 12.23 6.72
C LYS A 282 38.13 11.28 5.86
N ALA A 283 37.48 11.85 4.86
CA ALA A 283 36.65 11.12 3.92
C ALA A 283 37.08 11.38 2.48
N ARG A 284 36.72 10.46 1.58
CA ARG A 284 36.95 10.55 0.14
C ARG A 284 35.66 10.20 -0.61
N LEU A 285 35.38 10.97 -1.66
CA LEU A 285 34.27 10.70 -2.56
C LEU A 285 34.61 9.49 -3.45
N MET A 286 33.79 8.46 -3.39
CA MET A 286 33.97 7.22 -4.15
C MET A 286 33.06 7.15 -5.36
N MET A 287 31.85 7.70 -5.26
CA MET A 287 30.84 7.65 -6.31
C MET A 287 29.98 8.91 -6.32
N THR A 288 29.62 9.36 -7.52
CA THR A 288 28.48 10.23 -7.77
C THR A 288 27.50 9.54 -8.72
N LEU A 289 26.20 9.73 -8.52
CA LEU A 289 25.14 9.25 -9.40
C LEU A 289 24.76 10.26 -10.49
N HIS A 290 25.25 11.51 -10.40
CA HIS A 290 24.93 12.62 -11.28
C HIS A 290 25.49 12.44 -12.71
N GLU A 291 24.84 13.03 -13.73
CA GLU A 291 25.30 12.98 -15.13
C GLU A 291 26.55 13.81 -15.41
N GLU A 292 26.75 14.90 -14.66
CA GLU A 292 27.94 15.75 -14.82
C GLU A 292 29.22 15.04 -14.37
N ILE A 293 30.18 14.93 -15.29
CA ILE A 293 31.51 14.38 -15.03
C ILE A 293 32.27 15.36 -14.14
N LEU A 294 32.45 15.00 -12.87
CA LEU A 294 33.32 15.75 -11.96
C LEU A 294 34.79 15.59 -12.37
N PRO A 295 35.63 16.63 -12.16
CA PRO A 295 37.08 16.53 -12.35
C PRO A 295 37.68 15.37 -11.54
N LEU A 296 38.71 14.72 -12.08
CA LEU A 296 39.42 13.61 -11.41
C LEU A 296 39.92 14.01 -10.00
N GLU A 297 40.27 15.28 -9.78
CA GLU A 297 40.71 15.76 -8.47
C GLU A 297 39.63 15.62 -7.39
N ALA A 298 38.35 15.62 -7.75
CA ALA A 298 37.23 15.46 -6.80
C ALA A 298 37.23 14.10 -6.11
N TYR A 299 37.68 13.05 -6.81
CA TYR A 299 37.77 11.68 -6.29
C TYR A 299 39.11 11.38 -5.62
N GLN A 300 40.15 12.16 -5.91
CA GLN A 300 41.50 11.94 -5.37
C GLN A 300 41.72 12.64 -4.02
N LYS A 301 41.15 13.83 -3.83
CA LYS A 301 41.37 14.63 -2.62
C LYS A 301 40.51 14.15 -1.45
N THR A 302 41.12 14.10 -0.27
CA THR A 302 40.39 13.89 0.99
C THR A 302 39.82 15.21 1.51
N PHE A 303 38.70 15.15 2.21
CA PHE A 303 38.05 16.29 2.86
C PHE A 303 37.62 15.92 4.30
N SER A 304 37.20 16.90 5.09
CA SER A 304 36.67 16.67 6.44
C SER A 304 35.33 15.96 6.36
N SER A 305 35.15 14.86 7.09
CA SER A 305 33.86 14.14 7.12
C SER A 305 32.69 15.00 7.61
N GLN A 306 32.98 16.05 8.40
CA GLN A 306 31.95 17.01 8.87
C GLN A 306 31.34 17.83 7.75
N ASP A 307 32.03 17.97 6.60
CA ASP A 307 31.51 18.70 5.45
C ASP A 307 30.53 17.87 4.62
N LEU A 308 30.42 16.55 4.89
CA LEU A 308 29.64 15.52 4.19
C LEU A 308 30.01 15.29 2.71
N LEU A 309 30.43 16.32 1.99
CA LEU A 309 30.82 16.25 0.58
C LEU A 309 32.05 17.15 0.34
N PRO A 310 32.89 16.84 -0.67
CA PRO A 310 34.05 17.67 -0.97
C PRO A 310 33.66 19.10 -1.37
N PRO A 311 34.49 20.12 -1.05
CA PRO A 311 34.18 21.53 -1.32
C PRO A 311 33.92 21.89 -2.79
N ILE A 312 34.38 21.04 -3.73
CA ILE A 312 34.16 21.22 -5.17
C ILE A 312 32.69 21.03 -5.56
N LEU A 313 31.94 20.24 -4.79
CA LEU A 313 30.50 20.16 -4.95
C LEU A 313 29.88 21.42 -4.36
N THR A 314 29.22 22.19 -5.22
CA THR A 314 28.60 23.47 -4.83
C THR A 314 27.65 23.27 -3.64
N LYS A 315 27.48 24.30 -2.80
CA LYS A 315 26.54 24.26 -1.66
C LYS A 315 25.06 24.05 -2.07
N GLN A 316 24.75 23.82 -3.34
CA GLN A 316 23.39 23.52 -3.82
C GLN A 316 22.81 22.26 -3.19
N TRP A 317 23.61 21.24 -2.88
CA TRP A 317 23.12 20.04 -2.20
C TRP A 317 22.50 20.39 -0.82
N LYS A 318 22.96 21.46 -0.15
CA LYS A 318 22.38 21.92 1.13
C LYS A 318 20.97 22.52 0.99
N LYS A 319 20.48 22.75 -0.23
CA LYS A 319 19.12 23.24 -0.48
C LYS A 319 18.08 22.11 -0.58
N GLU A 320 18.53 20.86 -0.60
CA GLU A 320 17.67 19.68 -0.73
C GLU A 320 17.66 18.86 0.55
N ARG A 321 16.65 18.00 0.71
CA ARG A 321 16.58 17.04 1.81
C ARG A 321 17.29 15.75 1.40
N TRP A 322 18.13 15.24 2.28
CA TRP A 322 18.92 14.03 2.03
C TRP A 322 18.75 13.03 3.17
N VAL A 323 18.84 11.75 2.81
CA VAL A 323 19.00 10.64 3.75
C VAL A 323 20.47 10.25 3.75
N LEU A 324 21.06 10.21 4.94
CA LEU A 324 22.42 9.73 5.17
C LEU A 324 22.34 8.31 5.74
N LEU A 325 22.84 7.35 4.97
CA LEU A 325 22.90 5.94 5.35
C LEU A 325 24.32 5.61 5.81
N PRO A 326 24.57 5.45 7.12
CA PRO A 326 25.91 5.16 7.62
C PRO A 326 26.32 3.74 7.20
N LEU A 327 27.47 3.61 6.57
CA LEU A 327 27.99 2.32 6.13
C LEU A 327 28.92 1.76 7.20
N VAL A 328 28.47 0.70 7.86
CA VAL A 328 29.15 0.09 9.02
C VAL A 328 29.20 -1.42 8.82
N TYR A 329 30.37 -2.01 9.04
CA TYR A 329 30.53 -3.46 9.07
C TYR A 329 31.03 -3.89 10.45
N LEU A 330 30.19 -4.62 11.20
CA LEU A 330 30.41 -4.94 12.61
C LEU A 330 30.62 -3.67 13.45
N HIS A 331 31.86 -3.33 13.79
CA HIS A 331 32.23 -2.15 14.58
C HIS A 331 33.03 -1.12 13.77
N GLU A 332 33.24 -1.36 12.48
CA GLU A 332 34.06 -0.52 11.61
C GLU A 332 33.19 0.41 10.77
N SER A 333 33.42 1.71 10.92
CA SER A 333 32.79 2.74 10.08
C SER A 333 33.52 2.82 8.74
N LEU A 334 32.83 2.47 7.66
CA LEU A 334 33.38 2.47 6.31
C LEU A 334 33.14 3.79 5.57
N GLY A 335 32.08 4.51 5.94
CA GLY A 335 31.66 5.73 5.27
C GLY A 335 30.16 5.95 5.34
N TYR A 336 29.58 6.54 4.31
CA TYR A 336 28.14 6.75 4.19
C TYR A 336 27.69 6.85 2.74
N LEU A 337 26.43 6.49 2.50
CA LEU A 337 25.72 6.73 1.25
C LEU A 337 24.72 7.86 1.48
N LEU A 338 24.81 8.91 0.68
CA LEU A 338 23.93 10.07 0.72
C LEU A 338 22.98 10.03 -0.48
N VAL A 339 21.67 9.96 -0.23
CA VAL A 339 20.63 9.89 -1.29
C VAL A 339 19.52 10.91 -1.04
N PRO A 340 18.82 11.42 -2.08
CA PRO A 340 17.71 12.34 -1.92
C PRO A 340 16.59 11.77 -1.04
N PHE A 341 15.97 12.63 -0.26
CA PHE A 341 14.79 12.28 0.52
C PHE A 341 13.55 12.27 -0.39
N GLY A 342 12.90 11.11 -0.50
CA GLY A 342 11.61 10.95 -1.16
C GLY A 342 11.55 9.82 -2.17
N ILE A 343 10.36 9.23 -2.30
CA ILE A 343 9.95 8.22 -3.30
C ILE A 343 10.67 6.87 -3.20
N VAL A 344 11.06 6.43 -2.01
CA VAL A 344 11.48 5.03 -1.86
C VAL A 344 10.91 4.39 -0.61
N MET A 345 10.55 3.10 -0.70
CA MET A 345 10.09 2.33 0.45
C MET A 345 11.13 2.42 1.57
N PRO A 346 10.72 2.72 2.82
CA PRO A 346 11.65 2.80 3.94
C PRO A 346 12.56 1.56 4.07
N ALA A 347 11.99 0.37 3.82
CA ALA A 347 12.72 -0.90 3.84
C ALA A 347 13.89 -0.97 2.83
N LEU A 348 13.89 -0.15 1.76
CA LEU A 348 15.02 -0.10 0.85
C LEU A 348 16.25 0.53 1.51
N TYR A 349 16.07 1.57 2.33
CA TYR A 349 17.21 2.23 2.96
C TYR A 349 18.00 1.25 3.82
N ASP A 350 17.29 0.36 4.53
CA ASP A 350 17.89 -0.70 5.34
C ASP A 350 18.66 -1.70 4.45
N ILE A 351 18.05 -2.17 3.35
CA ILE A 351 18.69 -3.10 2.42
C ILE A 351 19.93 -2.48 1.76
N LEU A 352 19.83 -1.24 1.27
CA LEU A 352 20.96 -0.52 0.68
C LEU A 352 22.09 -0.37 1.69
N GLN A 353 21.77 0.04 2.92
CA GLN A 353 22.75 0.23 3.97
C GLN A 353 23.48 -1.08 4.27
N GLU A 354 22.76 -2.18 4.50
CA GLU A 354 23.32 -3.48 4.85
C GLU A 354 24.18 -4.05 3.71
N GLN A 355 23.61 -4.10 2.49
CA GLN A 355 24.28 -4.70 1.33
C GLN A 355 25.48 -3.89 0.87
N VAL A 356 25.38 -2.56 0.84
CA VAL A 356 26.52 -1.70 0.46
C VAL A 356 27.62 -1.80 1.51
N SER A 357 27.29 -1.82 2.81
CA SER A 357 28.30 -1.96 3.88
C SER A 357 29.08 -3.26 3.76
N SER A 358 28.37 -4.39 3.58
CA SER A 358 28.97 -5.71 3.47
C SER A 358 29.88 -5.83 2.23
N ASN A 359 29.37 -5.45 1.06
CA ASN A 359 30.13 -5.57 -0.19
C ASN A 359 31.29 -4.55 -0.26
N LEU A 360 31.12 -3.35 0.29
CA LEU A 360 32.20 -2.36 0.38
C LEU A 360 33.35 -2.88 1.24
N LYS A 361 33.06 -3.48 2.40
CA LYS A 361 34.10 -4.09 3.24
C LYS A 361 34.85 -5.19 2.49
N GLY A 362 34.12 -6.11 1.86
CA GLY A 362 34.72 -7.19 1.06
C GLY A 362 35.65 -6.65 -0.03
N SER A 363 35.19 -5.65 -0.79
CA SER A 363 35.98 -5.01 -1.84
C SER A 363 37.23 -4.29 -1.31
N LEU A 364 37.11 -3.58 -0.18
CA LEU A 364 38.24 -2.88 0.45
C LEU A 364 39.31 -3.85 0.98
N LEU A 365 38.89 -4.97 1.58
CA LEU A 365 39.82 -6.01 2.05
C LEU A 365 40.60 -6.64 0.90
N LEU A 366 39.93 -6.96 -0.21
CA LEU A 366 40.58 -7.52 -1.39
C LEU A 366 41.58 -6.55 -2.03
N ASP A 367 41.24 -5.27 -2.10
CA ASP A 367 42.16 -4.24 -2.62
C ASP A 367 43.39 -4.06 -1.70
N GLN A 368 43.23 -4.20 -0.38
CA GLN A 368 44.36 -4.21 0.57
C GLN A 368 45.27 -5.42 0.35
N VAL A 369 44.71 -6.62 0.18
CA VAL A 369 45.49 -7.85 -0.10
C VAL A 369 46.28 -7.68 -1.41
N ARG A 370 45.62 -7.26 -2.50
CA ARG A 370 46.27 -7.03 -3.81
C ARG A 370 47.40 -5.99 -3.75
N LYS A 371 47.29 -4.98 -2.89
CA LYS A 371 48.35 -3.97 -2.68
C LYS A 371 49.51 -4.47 -1.83
N SER A 372 49.30 -5.49 -0.99
CA SER A 372 50.35 -6.10 -0.18
C SER A 372 51.16 -7.18 -0.94
N GLU A 373 50.58 -7.74 -2.02
CA GLU A 373 51.24 -8.72 -2.89
C GLU A 373 52.07 -8.08 -4.03
N LYS A 374 51.92 -6.77 -4.26
CA LYS A 374 52.72 -5.97 -5.20
C LYS A 374 53.79 -5.18 -4.45
#